data_AF-A0A1Q6RR71-F1
#
_entry.id   AF-A0A1Q6RR71-F1
#
_cell.length_a   1.000
_cell.length_b   1.000
_cell.length_c   1.000
_cell.angle_alpha   90.00
_cell.angle_beta   90.00
_cell.angle_gamma   90.00
#
_symmetry.space_group_name_H-M   'P 1'
#
loop_
_entity.id
_entity.type
_entity.pdbx_description
1 polymer ?
#
loop_
_entity_poly.entity_id
_entity_poly.type
_entity_poly.pdbx_seq_one_letter_code
_entity_poly.pdbx_strand_id
1 'polypeptide(L)'
;MRAYAKEYVSDVVENQGKLFDLVAQKYPDKDTAAFINSYMASKTRKSIDEAKAYVNTMSAPELWDYFCKTEDFTLKDGKAIEGFMPDWIGEFYAYYQWYYNLPSSEVVKKVPVAFLEKAYGGLHDLELDLAVQKVGEV
;
A
#
# COMPACT_ATOMS: atom_id res chain seq x y z
N MET A 1 -1.95 19.69 7.49
CA MET A 1 -1.72 18.59 8.46
C MET A 1 -1.24 17.40 7.65
N ARG A 2 -0.36 16.54 8.20
CA ARG A 2 -0.01 15.24 7.59
C ARG A 2 -0.94 14.17 8.17
N ALA A 3 -1.07 13.02 7.50
CA ALA A 3 -2.10 12.03 7.84
C ALA A 3 -2.02 11.50 9.29
N TYR A 4 -0.81 11.34 9.81
CA TYR A 4 -0.53 10.95 11.20
C TYR A 4 0.90 11.41 11.58
N ALA A 5 1.32 11.24 12.85
CA ALA A 5 2.61 11.75 13.33
C ALA A 5 3.81 11.10 12.62
N LYS A 6 4.90 11.88 12.42
CA LYS A 6 6.09 11.44 11.68
C LYS A 6 6.72 10.17 12.26
N GLU A 7 6.60 9.97 13.57
CA GLU A 7 7.14 8.78 14.26
C GLU A 7 6.51 7.47 13.80
N TYR A 8 5.27 7.48 13.31
CA TYR A 8 4.58 6.27 12.85
C TYR A 8 4.73 6.02 11.34
N VAL A 9 5.39 6.92 10.61
CA VAL A 9 5.53 6.83 9.14
C VAL A 9 6.37 5.66 8.74
N SER A 10 7.49 5.42 9.41
CA SER A 10 8.33 4.26 9.14
C SER A 10 7.53 2.97 9.28
N ASP A 11 6.80 2.82 10.38
CA ASP A 11 6.12 1.58 10.72
C ASP A 11 4.97 1.29 9.75
N VAL A 12 4.18 2.33 9.42
CA VAL A 12 3.07 2.17 8.46
C VAL A 12 3.59 1.92 7.04
N VAL A 13 4.66 2.60 6.64
CA VAL A 13 5.29 2.43 5.31
C VAL A 13 5.85 1.01 5.17
N GLU A 14 6.70 0.59 6.10
CA GLU A 14 7.34 -0.72 6.10
C GLU A 14 6.31 -1.85 6.20
N ASN A 15 5.30 -1.71 7.07
CA ASN A 15 4.30 -2.76 7.24
C ASN A 15 3.37 -2.88 6.03
N GLN A 16 3.04 -1.78 5.35
CA GLN A 16 2.26 -1.82 4.11
C GLN A 16 3.05 -2.45 2.96
N GLY A 17 4.34 -2.14 2.84
CA GLY A 17 5.24 -2.83 1.90
C GLY A 17 5.24 -4.34 2.13
N LYS A 18 5.55 -4.75 3.36
CA LYS A 18 5.56 -6.17 3.76
C LYS A 18 4.23 -6.87 3.52
N LEU A 19 3.10 -6.19 3.73
CA LEU A 19 1.78 -6.74 3.44
C LEU A 19 1.63 -7.05 1.95
N PHE A 20 2.04 -6.13 1.08
CA PHE A 20 1.87 -6.29 -0.36
C PHE A 20 2.79 -7.38 -0.90
N ASP A 21 4.02 -7.42 -0.41
CA ASP A 21 4.98 -8.48 -0.70
C ASP A 21 4.50 -9.86 -0.22
N LEU A 22 4.00 -9.95 1.02
CA LEU A 22 3.43 -11.17 1.58
C LEU A 22 2.30 -11.73 0.70
N VAL A 23 1.37 -10.90 0.26
CA VAL A 23 0.24 -11.33 -0.59
C VAL A 23 0.73 -11.78 -1.96
N ALA A 24 1.65 -11.04 -2.59
CA ALA A 24 2.21 -11.40 -3.89
C ALA A 24 2.96 -12.73 -3.85
N GLN A 25 3.79 -12.96 -2.82
CA GLN A 25 4.58 -14.19 -2.67
C GLN A 25 3.72 -15.40 -2.31
N LYS A 26 2.73 -15.23 -1.43
CA LYS A 26 1.88 -16.32 -0.95
C LYS A 26 0.89 -16.80 -2.02
N TYR A 27 0.48 -15.92 -2.94
CA TYR A 27 -0.56 -16.19 -3.93
C TYR A 27 -0.10 -15.82 -5.35
N PRO A 28 0.87 -16.56 -5.92
CA PRO A 28 1.46 -16.23 -7.22
C PRO A 28 0.48 -16.29 -8.40
N ASP A 29 -0.60 -17.07 -8.26
CA ASP A 29 -1.68 -17.25 -9.22
C ASP A 29 -2.86 -16.28 -9.02
N LYS A 30 -2.71 -15.28 -8.14
CA LYS A 30 -3.75 -14.31 -7.81
C LYS A 30 -3.35 -12.90 -8.22
N ASP A 31 -4.35 -12.09 -8.54
CA ASP A 31 -4.17 -10.71 -8.97
C ASP A 31 -3.78 -9.78 -7.81
N THR A 32 -2.48 -9.50 -7.68
CA THR A 32 -1.96 -8.57 -6.66
C THR A 32 -2.49 -7.15 -6.85
N ALA A 33 -2.64 -6.67 -8.09
CA ALA A 33 -3.14 -5.33 -8.35
C ALA A 33 -4.60 -5.17 -7.88
N ALA A 34 -5.45 -6.18 -8.11
CA ALA A 34 -6.81 -6.20 -7.61
C ALA A 34 -6.88 -6.20 -6.07
N PHE A 35 -5.97 -6.92 -5.41
CA PHE A 35 -5.79 -6.84 -3.96
C PHE A 35 -5.42 -5.42 -3.52
N ILE A 36 -4.37 -4.81 -4.10
CA ILE A 36 -3.90 -3.48 -3.73
C ILE A 36 -5.02 -2.45 -3.86
N ASN A 37 -5.75 -2.46 -4.98
CA ASN A 37 -6.89 -1.56 -5.21
C ASN A 37 -7.98 -1.74 -4.15
N SER A 38 -8.34 -2.99 -3.83
CA SER A 38 -9.35 -3.31 -2.82
C SER A 38 -8.90 -2.88 -1.42
N TYR A 39 -7.65 -3.17 -1.07
CA TYR A 39 -7.07 -2.81 0.22
C TYR A 39 -6.99 -1.30 0.42
N MET A 40 -6.47 -0.55 -0.57
CA MET A 40 -6.38 0.91 -0.50
C MET A 40 -7.74 1.60 -0.40
N ALA A 41 -8.82 0.96 -0.86
CA ALA A 41 -10.19 1.46 -0.75
C ALA A 41 -10.96 0.92 0.48
N SER A 42 -10.34 0.09 1.31
CA SER A 42 -11.00 -0.65 2.39
C SER A 42 -11.20 0.15 3.69
N LYS A 43 -12.10 -0.33 4.56
CA LYS A 43 -12.25 0.19 5.93
C LYS A 43 -11.04 -0.15 6.79
N THR A 44 -10.37 -1.28 6.51
CA THR A 44 -9.10 -1.63 7.14
C THR A 44 -8.06 -0.54 6.89
N ARG A 45 -7.83 -0.17 5.62
CA ARG A 45 -6.85 0.87 5.31
C ARG A 45 -7.29 2.25 5.79
N LYS A 46 -8.58 2.56 5.72
CA LYS A 46 -9.15 3.78 6.32
C LYS A 46 -8.89 3.86 7.83
N SER A 47 -8.92 2.74 8.55
CA SER A 47 -8.61 2.73 9.99
C SER A 47 -7.15 3.11 10.28
N ILE A 48 -6.24 2.78 9.37
CA ILE A 48 -4.84 3.21 9.43
C ILE A 48 -4.71 4.70 9.06
N ASP A 49 -5.47 5.20 8.07
CA ASP A 49 -5.55 6.64 7.74
C ASP A 49 -5.98 7.46 8.97
N GLU A 50 -6.90 6.93 9.76
CA GLU A 50 -7.44 7.53 11.00
C GLU A 50 -6.57 7.23 12.25
N ALA A 51 -5.40 6.63 12.08
CA ALA A 51 -4.44 6.29 13.14
C ALA A 51 -5.01 5.43 14.28
N LYS A 52 -5.91 4.49 13.98
CA LYS A 52 -6.46 3.58 15.00
C LYS A 52 -5.40 2.63 15.51
N ALA A 53 -4.99 2.81 16.77
CA ALA A 53 -3.89 2.09 17.40
C ALA A 53 -3.93 0.57 17.19
N TYR A 54 -5.09 -0.07 17.37
CA TYR A 54 -5.24 -1.52 17.24
C TYR A 54 -4.84 -2.06 15.86
N VAL A 55 -5.22 -1.36 14.78
CA VAL A 55 -4.92 -1.79 13.41
C VAL A 55 -3.48 -1.40 13.02
N ASN A 56 -3.01 -0.24 13.51
CA ASN A 56 -1.65 0.24 13.25
C ASN A 56 -0.56 -0.64 13.86
N THR A 57 -0.85 -1.37 14.95
CA THR A 57 0.12 -2.26 15.61
C THR A 57 0.13 -3.68 15.05
N MET A 58 -0.76 -4.02 14.10
CA MET A 58 -0.80 -5.35 13.50
C MET A 58 0.40 -5.58 12.58
N SER A 59 1.00 -6.77 12.68
CA SER A 59 1.95 -7.24 11.68
C SER A 59 1.29 -7.48 10.32
N ALA A 60 2.07 -7.51 9.23
CA ALA A 60 1.56 -7.79 7.89
C ALA A 60 0.66 -9.05 7.78
N PRO A 61 0.99 -10.21 8.39
CA PRO A 61 0.11 -11.37 8.39
C PRO A 61 -1.21 -11.15 9.15
N GLU A 62 -1.15 -10.51 10.32
CA GLU A 62 -2.35 -10.20 11.11
C GLU A 62 -3.25 -9.21 10.37
N LEU A 63 -2.65 -8.22 9.72
CA LEU A 63 -3.33 -7.20 8.93
C LEU A 63 -3.98 -7.81 7.69
N TRP A 64 -3.33 -8.78 7.04
CA TRP A 64 -3.92 -9.56 5.96
C TRP A 64 -5.17 -10.32 6.42
N ASP A 65 -5.07 -11.06 7.52
CA ASP A 65 -6.18 -11.84 8.07
C ASP A 65 -7.33 -10.91 8.52
N TYR A 66 -7.00 -9.78 9.14
CA TYR A 66 -7.96 -8.77 9.55
C TYR A 66 -8.68 -8.16 8.35
N PHE A 67 -7.94 -7.82 7.28
CA PHE A 67 -8.50 -7.31 6.03
C PHE A 67 -9.47 -8.31 5.40
N CYS A 68 -9.06 -9.57 5.24
CA CYS A 68 -9.91 -10.61 4.67
C CYS A 68 -11.22 -10.78 5.45
N LYS A 69 -11.14 -10.81 6.80
CA LYS A 69 -12.32 -10.96 7.67
C LYS A 69 -13.22 -9.72 7.66
N THR A 70 -12.65 -8.52 7.68
CA THR A 70 -13.41 -7.26 7.82
C THR A 70 -14.12 -6.87 6.52
N GLU A 71 -13.49 -7.18 5.38
CA GLU A 71 -14.00 -6.82 4.06
C GLU A 71 -14.66 -7.98 3.31
N ASP A 72 -14.70 -9.19 3.90
CA ASP A 72 -15.09 -10.43 3.22
C ASP A 72 -14.33 -10.62 1.90
N PHE A 73 -13.04 -10.25 1.92
CA PHE A 73 -12.23 -10.18 0.71
C PHE A 73 -11.74 -11.55 0.28
N THR A 74 -11.97 -11.87 -0.98
CA THR A 74 -11.41 -13.06 -1.65
C THR A 74 -10.56 -12.62 -2.84
N LEU A 75 -9.36 -13.19 -2.94
CA LEU A 75 -8.45 -12.92 -4.05
C LEU A 75 -9.07 -13.36 -5.38
N LYS A 76 -8.84 -12.54 -6.41
CA LYS A 76 -9.22 -12.87 -7.79
C LYS A 76 -8.10 -13.67 -8.45
N ASP A 77 -8.47 -14.62 -9.30
CA ASP A 77 -7.52 -15.31 -10.17
C ASP A 77 -6.83 -14.30 -11.10
N GLY A 78 -5.53 -14.47 -11.31
CA GLY A 78 -4.74 -13.55 -12.11
C GLY A 78 -3.26 -13.86 -12.01
N LYS A 79 -2.44 -12.81 -11.98
CA LYS A 79 -0.99 -12.93 -11.85
C LYS A 79 -0.51 -12.04 -10.72
N ALA A 80 0.40 -12.54 -9.90
CA ALA A 80 1.08 -11.72 -8.92
C ALA A 80 2.01 -10.71 -9.59
N ILE A 81 2.15 -9.54 -8.94
CA ILE A 81 3.25 -8.61 -9.26
C ILE A 81 4.53 -9.27 -8.71
N GLU A 82 5.57 -9.38 -9.54
CA GLU A 82 6.77 -10.15 -9.24
C GLU A 82 7.92 -9.29 -8.66
N GLY A 83 8.88 -9.95 -8.02
CA GLY A 83 10.10 -9.33 -7.50
C GLY A 83 9.84 -8.45 -6.27
N PHE A 84 10.61 -7.37 -6.15
CA PHE A 84 10.51 -6.40 -5.03
C PHE A 84 9.50 -5.28 -5.29
N MET A 85 8.80 -5.32 -6.43
CA MET A 85 7.85 -4.29 -6.82
C MET A 85 6.62 -4.21 -5.88
N PRO A 86 6.03 -5.31 -5.37
CA PRO A 86 4.90 -5.22 -4.45
C PRO A 86 5.25 -4.46 -3.16
N ASP A 87 6.40 -4.77 -2.57
CA ASP A 87 6.92 -4.13 -1.36
C ASP A 87 7.05 -2.61 -1.56
N TRP A 88 7.80 -2.23 -2.59
CA TRP A 88 8.01 -0.82 -2.93
C TRP A 88 6.71 -0.07 -3.27
N ILE A 89 5.76 -0.70 -3.97
CA ILE A 89 4.44 -0.08 -4.23
C ILE A 89 3.69 0.17 -2.91
N GLY A 90 3.76 -0.78 -1.98
CA GLY A 90 3.17 -0.63 -0.65
C GLY A 90 3.77 0.54 0.11
N GLU A 91 5.10 0.62 0.16
CA GLU A 91 5.83 1.72 0.79
C GLU A 91 5.50 3.06 0.13
N PHE A 92 5.56 3.12 -1.21
CA PHE A 92 5.27 4.32 -1.99
C PHE A 92 3.88 4.86 -1.67
N TYR A 93 2.86 4.02 -1.68
CA TYR A 93 1.50 4.48 -1.40
C TYR A 93 1.32 4.98 0.02
N ALA A 94 1.88 4.29 1.02
CA ALA A 94 1.80 4.73 2.41
C ALA A 94 2.48 6.09 2.61
N TYR A 95 3.67 6.26 2.01
CA TYR A 95 4.40 7.52 2.10
C TYR A 95 3.72 8.64 1.31
N TYR A 96 3.22 8.37 0.10
CA TYR A 96 2.50 9.34 -0.73
C TYR A 96 1.24 9.86 -0.02
N GLN A 97 0.47 8.94 0.58
CA GLN A 97 -0.73 9.21 1.38
C GLN A 97 -0.40 10.14 2.55
N TRP A 98 0.66 9.83 3.31
CA TRP A 98 1.13 10.68 4.40
C TRP A 98 1.66 12.03 3.91
N TYR A 99 2.40 12.04 2.80
CA TYR A 99 3.06 13.21 2.26
C TYR A 99 2.00 14.23 1.77
N TYR A 100 1.11 13.84 0.88
CA TYR A 100 0.09 14.76 0.35
C TYR A 100 -1.14 14.88 1.27
N ASN A 101 -1.17 14.16 2.39
CA ASN A 101 -2.29 14.15 3.33
C ASN A 101 -3.62 13.82 2.63
N LEU A 102 -3.59 12.80 1.79
CA LEU A 102 -4.75 12.32 1.04
C LEU A 102 -5.31 11.05 1.68
N PRO A 103 -6.62 10.76 1.51
CA PRO A 103 -7.17 9.45 1.84
C PRO A 103 -6.52 8.36 0.98
N SER A 104 -6.20 7.21 1.56
CA SER A 104 -5.66 6.04 0.81
C SER A 104 -6.50 5.69 -0.42
N SER A 105 -7.82 5.75 -0.29
CA SER A 105 -8.78 5.49 -1.37
C SER A 105 -8.73 6.51 -2.53
N GLU A 106 -8.20 7.71 -2.31
CA GLU A 106 -7.98 8.71 -3.36
C GLU A 106 -6.60 8.55 -3.99
N VAL A 107 -5.59 8.21 -3.18
CA VAL A 107 -4.22 7.97 -3.64
C VAL A 107 -4.19 6.91 -4.75
N VAL A 108 -4.83 5.77 -4.54
CA VAL A 108 -4.85 4.67 -5.52
C VAL A 108 -5.62 5.02 -6.81
N LYS A 109 -6.48 6.04 -6.77
CA LYS A 109 -7.18 6.55 -7.96
C LYS A 109 -6.32 7.55 -8.74
N LYS A 110 -5.62 8.44 -8.02
CA LYS A 110 -4.74 9.46 -8.59
C LYS A 110 -3.48 8.84 -9.19
N VAL A 111 -2.93 7.85 -8.50
CA VAL A 111 -1.74 7.11 -8.92
C VAL A 111 -2.16 5.65 -9.04
N PRO A 112 -2.57 5.17 -10.23
CA PRO A 112 -2.99 3.78 -10.41
C PRO A 112 -1.84 2.78 -10.27
N VAL A 113 -2.12 1.55 -9.83
CA VAL A 113 -1.11 0.48 -9.69
C VAL A 113 -0.35 0.26 -11.01
N ALA A 114 -1.07 0.20 -12.13
CA ALA A 114 -0.48 0.02 -13.46
C ALA A 114 0.46 1.17 -13.88
N PHE A 115 0.30 2.37 -13.32
CA PHE A 115 1.26 3.46 -13.54
C PHE A 115 2.56 3.18 -12.77
N LEU A 116 2.47 2.79 -11.50
CA LEU A 116 3.63 2.47 -10.68
C LEU A 116 4.41 1.27 -11.21
N GLU A 117 3.73 0.24 -11.71
CA GLU A 117 4.39 -0.91 -12.34
C GLU A 117 5.28 -0.48 -13.53
N LYS A 118 4.77 0.44 -14.36
CA LYS A 118 5.52 0.97 -15.51
C LYS A 118 6.63 1.93 -15.09
N ALA A 119 6.39 2.73 -14.06
CA ALA A 119 7.33 3.73 -13.58
C ALA A 119 8.41 3.14 -12.65
N TYR A 120 8.22 1.91 -12.16
CA TYR A 120 9.08 1.23 -11.19
C TYR A 120 10.56 1.35 -11.54
N GLY A 121 10.95 0.97 -12.76
CA GLY A 121 12.35 0.99 -13.20
C GLY A 121 13.02 2.38 -13.17
N GLY A 122 12.25 3.48 -13.16
CA GLY A 122 12.78 4.85 -13.08
C GLY A 122 12.58 5.54 -11.73
N LEU A 123 11.87 4.91 -10.79
CA LEU A 123 11.53 5.46 -9.48
C LEU A 123 12.09 4.66 -8.31
N HIS A 124 12.22 3.33 -8.44
CA HIS A 124 12.57 2.46 -7.31
C HIS A 124 14.00 2.65 -6.78
N ASP A 125 14.93 3.14 -7.62
CA ASP A 125 16.30 3.47 -7.22
C ASP A 125 16.40 4.81 -6.45
N LEU A 126 15.33 5.59 -6.41
CA LEU A 126 15.29 6.86 -5.69
C LEU A 126 14.89 6.62 -4.24
N GLU A 127 15.38 7.50 -3.36
CA GLU A 127 14.79 7.67 -2.03
C GLU A 127 13.28 7.87 -2.15
N LEU A 128 12.51 7.25 -1.26
CA LEU A 128 11.05 7.23 -1.34
C LEU A 128 10.43 8.64 -1.41
N ASP A 129 11.01 9.59 -0.66
CA ASP A 129 10.62 11.00 -0.68
C ASP A 129 10.80 11.64 -2.07
N LEU A 130 11.93 11.37 -2.75
CA LEU A 130 12.19 11.87 -4.10
C LEU A 130 11.27 11.22 -5.13
N ALA A 131 10.99 9.92 -5.00
CA ALA A 131 10.05 9.23 -5.87
C ALA A 131 8.65 9.86 -5.78
N VAL A 132 8.16 10.11 -4.56
CA VAL A 132 6.85 10.73 -4.31
C VAL A 132 6.79 12.19 -4.79
N GLN A 133 7.85 12.97 -4.58
CA GLN A 133 7.94 14.34 -5.10
C GLN A 133 7.97 14.38 -6.64
N LYS A 134 8.65 13.41 -7.27
CA LYS A 134 8.76 13.32 -8.73
C LYS A 134 7.44 12.95 -9.40
N VAL A 135 6.61 12.12 -8.75
CA VAL A 135 5.24 11.85 -9.19
C VAL A 135 4.36 13.10 -9.01
N GLY A 136 4.59 13.86 -7.93
CA GLY A 136 3.86 15.10 -7.66
C GLY A 136 2.44 14.86 -7.13
N GLU A 137 1.75 15.93 -6.71
CA GLU A 137 0.33 15.88 -6.37
C GLU A 137 -0.51 15.89 -7.67
N VAL A 138 -0.78 14.69 -8.21
CA VAL A 138 -1.56 14.51 -9.46
C VAL A 138 -3.05 14.63 -9.21
#